data_AF-A0A1Z4JIK8-F1
#
_entry.id   AF-A0A1Z4JIK8-F1
#
_cell.length_a   1.000
_cell.length_b   1.000
_cell.length_c   1.000
_cell.angle_alpha   90.00
_cell.angle_beta   90.00
_cell.angle_gamma   90.00
#
_symmetry.space_group_name_H-M   'P 1'
#
loop_
_entity.id
_entity.type
_entity.pdbx_description
1 polymer ?
#
loop_
_entity_poly.entity_id
_entity_poly.type
_entity_poly.pdbx_seq_one_letter_code
_entity_poly.pdbx_strand_id
1 'polypeptide(L)'
;MPYELGQQLGLIWENETLSVVLAGNLARFEARAVVVNAQISSFPRVNLAFAWTQANNVPLILGQANFFFEFEVCFFRARSEFEVRPKQV
;
A
#
# COMPACT_ATOMS: atom_id res chain seq x y z
N MET A 1 -5.11 0.29 -0.46
CA MET A 1 -4.89 1.31 -1.50
C MET A 1 -6.22 1.88 -1.91
N PRO A 2 -6.34 3.21 -2.05
CA PRO A 2 -7.57 3.89 -2.49
C PRO A 2 -7.92 3.54 -3.94
N TYR A 3 -9.21 3.64 -4.29
CA TYR A 3 -9.70 3.26 -5.60
C TYR A 3 -9.03 4.07 -6.72
N GLU A 4 -9.09 5.39 -6.58
CA GLU A 4 -8.65 6.37 -7.56
C GLU A 4 -7.14 6.25 -7.84
N LEU A 5 -6.35 5.96 -6.79
CA LEU A 5 -4.92 5.75 -6.95
C LEU A 5 -4.63 4.51 -7.80
N GLY A 6 -5.36 3.41 -7.60
CA GLY A 6 -5.20 2.23 -8.45
C GLY A 6 -5.55 2.52 -9.91
N GLN A 7 -6.63 3.27 -10.15
CA GLN A 7 -6.99 3.69 -11.52
C GLN A 7 -5.91 4.57 -12.16
N GLN A 8 -5.34 5.53 -11.43
CA GLN A 8 -4.24 6.38 -11.91
C GLN A 8 -2.97 5.59 -12.25
N LEU A 9 -2.74 4.47 -11.56
CA LEU A 9 -1.66 3.53 -11.84
C LEU A 9 -1.98 2.56 -13.00
N GLY A 10 -3.16 2.68 -13.62
CA GLY A 10 -3.59 1.85 -14.76
C GLY A 10 -4.21 0.51 -14.37
N LEU A 11 -4.54 0.30 -13.09
CA LEU A 11 -5.24 -0.91 -12.65
C LEU A 11 -6.71 -0.84 -13.06
N ILE A 12 -7.25 -1.98 -13.48
CA ILE A 12 -8.67 -2.16 -13.84
C ILE A 12 -9.28 -3.09 -12.80
N TRP A 13 -10.29 -2.59 -12.08
CA TRP A 13 -10.89 -3.32 -10.96
C TRP A 13 -11.32 -4.73 -11.36
N GLU A 14 -12.04 -4.83 -12.48
CA GLU A 14 -12.62 -6.06 -13.03
C GLU A 14 -11.59 -7.12 -13.40
N ASN A 15 -10.33 -6.73 -13.68
CA ASN A 15 -9.26 -7.67 -13.99
C ASN A 15 -8.71 -8.38 -12.75
N GLU A 16 -8.88 -7.77 -11.58
CA GLU A 16 -8.38 -8.30 -10.32
C GLU A 16 -9.43 -9.22 -9.69
N THR A 17 -9.08 -10.47 -9.43
CA THR A 17 -10.04 -11.49 -8.95
C THR A 17 -9.73 -12.03 -7.56
N LEU A 18 -8.52 -11.75 -7.05
CA LEU A 18 -8.09 -12.24 -5.75
C LEU A 18 -8.63 -11.34 -4.62
N SER A 19 -9.74 -11.75 -4.01
CA SER A 19 -10.32 -11.03 -2.87
C SER A 19 -9.46 -11.14 -1.61
N VAL A 20 -9.39 -10.04 -0.85
CA VAL A 20 -8.70 -9.95 0.44
C VAL A 20 -9.67 -9.43 1.49
N VAL A 21 -9.71 -10.10 2.64
CA VAL A 21 -10.50 -9.66 3.79
C VAL A 21 -9.74 -8.57 4.54
N LEU A 22 -10.34 -7.38 4.61
CA LEU A 22 -9.85 -6.28 5.44
C LEU A 22 -10.29 -6.45 6.89
N ALA A 23 -9.61 -5.78 7.81
CA ALA A 23 -9.92 -5.78 9.23
C ALA A 23 -10.23 -4.36 9.76
N GLY A 24 -10.70 -4.28 11.00
CA GLY A 24 -10.97 -3.02 11.70
C GLY A 24 -11.99 -2.16 10.96
N ASN A 25 -11.72 -0.86 10.86
CA ASN A 25 -12.64 0.13 10.28
C ASN A 25 -12.94 -0.11 8.78
N LEU A 26 -12.16 -0.95 8.10
CA LEU A 26 -12.34 -1.25 6.69
C LEU A 26 -12.92 -2.66 6.43
N ALA A 27 -13.22 -3.43 7.47
CA ALA A 27 -13.66 -4.82 7.34
C ALA A 27 -14.94 -5.02 6.49
N ARG A 28 -15.76 -3.96 6.38
CA ARG A 28 -16.99 -3.97 5.56
C ARG A 28 -16.76 -3.76 4.06
N PHE A 29 -15.56 -3.36 3.65
CA PHE A 29 -15.28 -3.03 2.25
C PHE A 29 -14.62 -4.21 1.55
N GLU A 30 -15.08 -4.50 0.34
CA GLU A 30 -14.38 -5.41 -0.55
C GLU A 30 -13.00 -4.85 -0.86
N ALA A 31 -12.01 -5.74 -0.89
CA ALA A 31 -10.69 -5.41 -1.39
C ALA A 31 -10.16 -6.54 -2.26
N ARG A 32 -9.31 -6.16 -3.22
CA ARG A 32 -8.62 -7.06 -4.15
C ARG A 32 -7.13 -6.92 -3.96
N ALA A 33 -6.40 -8.03 -3.97
CA ALA A 33 -4.95 -8.02 -3.93
C ALA A 33 -4.42 -7.53 -5.28
N VAL A 34 -3.54 -6.53 -5.24
CA VAL A 34 -2.82 -6.05 -6.43
C VAL A 34 -1.35 -5.87 -6.10
N VAL A 35 -0.48 -6.03 -7.09
CA VAL A 35 0.96 -5.80 -6.96
C VAL A 35 1.37 -4.68 -7.92
N VAL A 36 2.07 -3.69 -7.39
CA VAL A 36 2.55 -2.53 -8.15
C VAL A 36 4.07 -2.51 -8.09
N ASN A 37 4.72 -2.43 -9.26
CA ASN A 37 6.14 -2.13 -9.33
C ASN A 37 6.33 -0.62 -9.10
N ALA A 38 6.71 -0.25 -7.88
CA ALA A 38 6.73 1.12 -7.42
C ALA A 38 8.15 1.61 -7.18
N GLN A 39 8.39 2.90 -7.44
CA GLN A 39 9.58 3.61 -7.03
C GLN A 39 9.23 4.56 -5.89
N ILE A 40 9.91 4.43 -4.76
CA ILE A 40 9.77 5.34 -3.63
C ILE A 40 11.00 6.24 -3.60
N SER A 41 10.81 7.55 -3.73
CA SER A 41 11.92 8.51 -3.82
C SER A 41 12.94 8.07 -4.90
N SER A 42 14.24 8.20 -4.63
CA SER A 42 15.33 7.74 -5.48
C SER A 42 15.77 6.29 -5.21
N PHE A 43 14.96 5.47 -4.51
CA PHE A 43 15.31 4.08 -4.22
C PHE A 43 15.09 3.18 -5.44
N PRO A 44 15.73 2.00 -5.49
CA PRO A 44 15.40 0.98 -6.48
C PRO A 44 13.91 0.62 -6.46
N ARG A 45 13.37 0.23 -7.62
CA ARG A 45 11.97 -0.21 -7.72
C ARG A 45 11.77 -1.52 -6.97
N VAL A 46 10.64 -1.64 -6.28
CA VAL A 46 10.23 -2.85 -5.56
C VAL A 46 8.77 -3.18 -5.90
N ASN A 47 8.39 -4.44 -5.69
CA ASN A 47 7.00 -4.87 -5.88
C ASN A 47 6.24 -4.70 -4.57
N LEU A 48 5.32 -3.74 -4.53
CA LEU A 48 4.46 -3.49 -3.38
C LEU A 48 3.09 -4.13 -3.59
N ALA A 49 2.67 -4.97 -2.65
CA ALA A 49 1.33 -5.55 -2.64
C ALA A 49 0.37 -4.68 -1.81
N PHE A 50 -0.83 -4.46 -2.35
CA PHE A 50 -1.88 -3.70 -1.71
C PHE A 50 -3.19 -4.48 -1.70
N ALA A 51 -3.97 -4.31 -0.63
CA ALA A 51 -5.40 -4.52 -0.67
C ALA A 51 -6.04 -3.25 -1.27
N TRP A 52 -6.45 -3.32 -2.53
CA TRP A 52 -7.09 -2.24 -3.27
C TRP A 52 -8.61 -2.30 -3.07
N THR A 53 -9.25 -1.18 -2.74
CA THR A 53 -10.68 -1.15 -2.38
C THR A 53 -11.40 -0.01 -3.07
N GLN A 54 -12.69 -0.20 -3.36
CA GLN A 54 -13.61 0.84 -3.85
C GLN A 54 -14.17 1.73 -2.73
N ALA A 55 -13.68 1.58 -1.49
CA ALA A 55 -14.04 2.47 -0.41
C ALA A 55 -13.61 3.92 -0.72
N ASN A 56 -14.52 4.87 -0.51
CA ASN A 56 -14.22 6.29 -0.69
C ASN A 56 -13.45 6.83 0.52
N ASN A 57 -12.62 7.86 0.30
CA ASN A 57 -11.93 8.62 1.36
C ASN A 57 -11.02 7.78 2.29
N VAL A 58 -10.50 6.65 1.81
CA VAL A 58 -9.46 5.90 2.52
C VAL A 58 -8.10 6.49 2.24
N PRO A 59 -7.22 6.67 3.24
CA PRO A 59 -5.83 7.03 2.99
C PRO A 59 -5.08 5.85 2.34
N LEU A 60 -3.97 6.15 1.66
CA LEU A 60 -3.00 5.11 1.34
C LEU A 60 -2.37 4.61 2.64
N ILE A 61 -2.54 3.32 2.92
CA ILE A 61 -1.97 2.67 4.11
C ILE A 61 -0.70 1.93 3.68
N LEU A 62 0.43 2.36 4.26
CA LEU A 62 1.73 1.69 4.14
C LEU A 62 1.99 0.94 5.45
N GLY A 63 1.77 -0.38 5.42
CA GLY A 63 1.71 -1.19 6.63
C GLY A 63 2.77 -2.27 6.72
N GLN A 64 2.73 -2.97 7.85
CA GLN A 64 3.67 -4.04 8.21
C GLN A 64 3.69 -5.20 7.22
N ALA A 65 2.53 -5.58 6.66
CA ALA A 65 2.41 -6.78 5.84
C ALA A 65 3.04 -6.68 4.43
N ASN A 66 3.58 -5.51 4.04
CA ASN A 66 4.29 -5.37 2.77
C ASN A 66 5.34 -4.24 2.80
N PHE A 67 4.93 -2.99 3.03
CA PHE A 67 5.84 -1.84 2.94
C PHE A 67 7.02 -1.94 3.92
N PHE A 68 6.78 -2.40 5.15
CA PHE A 68 7.85 -2.55 6.14
C PHE A 68 8.71 -3.81 5.93
N PHE A 69 8.32 -4.72 5.02
CA PHE A 69 9.19 -5.80 4.59
C PHE A 69 10.22 -5.33 3.55
N GLU A 70 9.82 -4.39 2.69
CA GLU A 70 10.69 -3.83 1.64
C GLU A 70 11.57 -2.67 2.12
N PHE A 71 11.11 -1.94 3.15
CA PHE A 71 11.80 -0.76 3.67
C PHE A 71 11.91 -0.80 5.20
N GLU A 72 13.05 -0.31 5.70
CA GLU A 72 13.18 0.07 7.10
C GLU A 72 12.42 1.38 7.33
N VAL A 73 11.50 1.38 8.29
CA VAL A 73 10.70 2.56 8.63
C VAL A 73 10.89 2.91 10.11
N CYS A 74 11.39 4.11 10.37
CA CYS A 74 11.61 4.62 11.73
C CYS A 74 10.69 5.81 12.02
N PHE A 75 9.85 5.70 13.05
CA PHE A 75 8.94 6.77 13.45
C PHE A 75 9.51 7.60 14.59
N PHE A 76 9.50 8.93 14.43
CA PHE A 76 9.95 9.88 15.44
C PHE A 76 8.79 10.74 15.91
N ARG A 77 7.95 10.17 16.78
CA ARG A 77 6.65 10.74 17.19
C ARG A 77 6.71 12.18 17.70
N ALA A 78 7.72 12.52 18.50
CA ALA A 78 7.88 13.87 19.06
C ALA A 78 8.20 14.93 17.99
N ARG A 79 8.82 14.51 16.88
CA ARG A 79 9.20 15.36 15.75
C ARG A 79 8.15 15.37 14.63
N SER A 80 7.09 14.55 14.75
CA SER A 80 6.06 14.36 13.73
C SER A 80 6.63 13.96 12.36
N GLU A 81 7.71 13.19 12.36
CA GLU A 81 8.38 12.72 11.14
C GLU A 81 8.63 11.22 11.20
N PHE A 82 8.91 10.64 10.03
CA PHE A 82 9.39 9.28 9.91
C PHE A 82 10.46 9.22 8.81
N GLU A 83 11.38 8.28 8.95
CA GLU A 83 12.38 7.99 7.95
C GLU A 83 12.06 6.65 7.27
N VAL A 84 12.37 6.57 5.97
CA VAL A 84 12.28 5.35 5.17
C VAL A 84 13.65 5.11 4.56
N ARG A 85 14.16 3.88 4.69
CA ARG A 85 15.42 3.45 4.06
C ARG A 85 15.21 2.13 3.33
N PRO A 86 15.90 1.88 2.21
CA PRO A 86 15.93 0.56 1.61
C PRO A 86 16.40 -0.47 2.63
N LYS A 87 15.76 -1.63 2.67
CA LYS A 87 16.28 -2.75 3.44
C LYS A 87 17.68 -3.12 2.92
N GLN A 88 18.63 -3.32 3.83
CA GLN A 88 19.94 -3.87 3.47
C GLN A 88 19.79 -5.38 3.21
N VAL A 89 20.29 -5.83 2.05
CA VAL A 89 20.30 -7.25 1.64
C VAL A 89 21.52 -7.94 2.22
#